data_AF-A0A956RXV2-F1
#
_entry.id   AF-A0A956RXV2-F1
#
_cell.length_a   1.000
_cell.length_b   1.000
_cell.length_c   1.000
_cell.angle_alpha   90.00
_cell.angle_beta   90.00
_cell.angle_gamma   90.00
#
_symmetry.space_group_name_H-M   'P 1'
#
loop_
_entity.id
_entity.type
_entity.pdbx_description
1 polymer ?
#
loop_
_entity_poly.entity_id
_entity_poly.type
_entity_poly.pdbx_seq_one_letter_code
_entity_poly.pdbx_strand_id
1 'polypeptide(L)'
;MQILQGFSALQNIHPLFVHFPIALVMVTLLFEVIWWFSGKEPFRQFSTYLLYLATISAIAAVVTGYWASESLGHDAPGHEFVHEHRDVMFWMTGLLLATTVSVIFIEPLRSGKLRKLLILPLLVISGLLVNGADKGGVLVYEYGMGVNMKMEQHDATQPELQKAKPDKQDANTHIHSDGKEHKH
;
A
#
# COMPACT_ATOMS: atom_id res chain seq x y z
N MET A 1 26.89 8.66 -10.47
CA MET A 1 26.06 9.30 -9.44
C MET A 1 24.61 8.94 -9.75
N GLN A 2 24.02 7.98 -9.04
CA GLN A 2 22.61 7.61 -9.27
C GLN A 2 21.73 8.59 -8.50
N ILE A 3 21.02 9.47 -9.21
CA ILE A 3 20.25 10.58 -8.65
C ILE A 3 18.93 10.07 -8.00
N LEU A 4 18.52 8.83 -8.30
CA LEU A 4 17.25 8.23 -7.88
C LEU A 4 17.43 6.81 -7.30
N GLN A 5 18.22 6.67 -6.24
CA GLN A 5 18.46 5.36 -5.60
C GLN A 5 17.18 4.67 -5.12
N GLY A 6 16.21 5.45 -4.60
CA GLY A 6 14.92 4.92 -4.15
C GLY A 6 14.07 4.34 -5.29
N PHE A 7 14.09 4.95 -6.47
CA PHE A 7 13.35 4.47 -7.64
C PHE A 7 13.89 3.11 -8.12
N SER A 8 15.22 2.93 -8.13
CA SER A 8 15.86 1.67 -8.51
C SER A 8 15.66 0.54 -7.48
N ALA A 9 15.26 0.87 -6.25
CA ALA A 9 14.99 -0.09 -5.19
C ALA A 9 13.51 -0.56 -5.15
N LEU A 10 12.62 0.09 -5.91
CA LEU A 10 11.21 -0.27 -5.97
C LEU A 10 11.04 -1.64 -6.64
N GLN A 11 10.57 -2.64 -5.88
CA GLN A 11 10.16 -3.92 -6.45
C GLN A 11 8.79 -3.83 -7.15
N ASN A 12 8.00 -2.82 -6.82
CA ASN A 12 6.71 -2.56 -7.43
C ASN A 12 6.47 -1.05 -7.57
N ILE A 13 6.12 -0.59 -8.78
CA ILE A 13 5.79 0.80 -9.05
C ILE A 13 4.34 1.15 -8.69
N HIS A 14 3.47 0.15 -8.53
CA HIS A 14 2.04 0.34 -8.25
C HIS A 14 1.77 1.23 -7.03
N PRO A 15 2.44 1.06 -5.87
CA PRO A 15 2.23 1.93 -4.71
C PRO A 15 2.53 3.42 -4.97
N LEU A 16 3.32 3.75 -5.99
CA LEU A 16 3.54 5.14 -6.38
C LEU A 16 2.26 5.77 -6.93
N PHE A 17 1.47 5.00 -7.69
CA PHE A 17 0.29 5.49 -8.38
C PHE A 17 -0.96 5.48 -7.51
N VAL A 18 -1.07 4.63 -6.48
CA VAL A 18 -2.30 4.50 -5.66
C VAL A 18 -2.60 5.73 -4.80
N HIS A 19 -1.59 6.52 -4.43
CA HIS A 19 -1.79 7.72 -3.59
C HIS A 19 -2.58 8.82 -4.31
N PHE A 20 -2.40 8.93 -5.64
CA PHE A 20 -3.09 9.93 -6.45
C PHE A 20 -4.61 9.75 -6.46
N PRO A 21 -5.18 8.59 -6.86
CA PRO A 21 -6.62 8.41 -6.84
C PRO A 21 -7.17 8.50 -5.41
N ILE A 22 -6.44 8.05 -4.39
CA ILE A 22 -6.87 8.21 -2.98
C ILE A 22 -7.09 9.70 -2.65
N ALA A 23 -6.05 10.52 -2.84
CA ALA A 23 -6.12 11.93 -2.52
C ALA A 23 -7.14 12.67 -3.41
N LEU A 24 -7.09 12.44 -4.73
CA LEU A 24 -7.91 13.18 -5.68
C LEU A 24 -9.41 12.87 -5.54
N VAL A 25 -9.80 11.63 -5.29
CA VAL A 25 -11.21 11.29 -5.02
C VAL A 25 -11.70 11.96 -3.74
N MET A 26 -10.91 11.92 -2.67
CA MET A 26 -11.30 12.55 -1.39
C MET A 26 -11.43 14.07 -1.51
N VAL A 27 -10.49 14.72 -2.20
CA VAL A 27 -10.56 16.17 -2.44
C VAL A 27 -11.70 16.50 -3.40
N THR A 28 -11.96 15.67 -4.41
CA THR A 28 -13.14 15.82 -5.29
C THR A 28 -14.43 15.81 -4.47
N LEU A 29 -14.60 14.82 -3.59
CA LEU A 29 -15.78 14.73 -2.72
C LEU A 29 -15.89 15.95 -1.81
N LEU A 30 -14.79 16.41 -1.21
CA LEU A 30 -14.77 17.60 -0.36
C LEU A 30 -15.28 18.84 -1.11
N PHE A 31 -14.74 19.13 -2.30
CA PHE A 31 -15.16 20.29 -3.08
C PHE A 31 -16.57 20.16 -3.62
N GLU A 32 -17.01 18.93 -3.91
CA GLU A 32 -18.39 18.66 -4.27
C GLU A 32 -19.37 18.97 -3.13
N VAL A 33 -19.02 18.58 -1.90
CA VAL A 33 -19.79 18.90 -0.69
C VAL A 33 -19.83 20.42 -0.49
N ILE A 34 -18.69 21.10 -0.61
CA ILE A 34 -18.62 22.57 -0.49
C ILE A 34 -19.52 23.24 -1.54
N TRP A 35 -19.51 22.78 -2.79
CA TRP A 35 -20.42 23.28 -3.82
C TRP A 35 -21.89 22.99 -3.48
N TRP A 36 -22.21 21.80 -2.97
CA TRP A 36 -23.59 21.41 -2.64
C TRP A 36 -24.25 22.38 -1.65
N PHE A 37 -23.49 22.81 -0.63
CA PHE A 37 -23.91 23.79 0.37
C PHE A 37 -23.82 25.25 -0.11
N SER A 38 -22.73 25.62 -0.78
CA SER A 38 -22.49 27.01 -1.16
C SER A 38 -23.20 27.45 -2.44
N GLY A 39 -23.50 26.51 -3.33
CA GLY A 39 -24.03 26.77 -4.68
C GLY A 39 -23.08 27.52 -5.62
N LYS A 40 -21.81 27.74 -5.23
CA LYS A 40 -20.87 28.56 -6.00
C LYS A 40 -20.19 27.74 -7.10
N GLU A 41 -20.46 28.06 -8.36
CA GLU A 41 -19.91 27.35 -9.53
C GLU A 41 -18.38 27.17 -9.56
N PRO A 42 -17.52 28.08 -9.03
CA PRO A 42 -16.08 27.83 -8.99
C PRO A 42 -15.69 26.54 -8.26
N PHE A 43 -16.39 26.18 -7.16
CA PHE A 43 -16.13 24.93 -6.45
C PHE A 43 -16.54 23.69 -7.25
N ARG A 44 -17.63 23.80 -8.03
CA ARG A 44 -18.08 22.75 -8.96
C ARG A 44 -17.10 22.53 -10.11
N GLN A 45 -16.61 23.62 -10.69
CA GLN A 45 -15.62 23.55 -11.76
C GLN A 45 -14.33 22.89 -11.25
N PHE A 46 -13.90 23.28 -10.05
CA PHE A 46 -12.73 22.67 -9.42
C PHE A 46 -12.93 21.19 -9.09
N SER A 47 -14.07 20.79 -8.50
CA SER A 47 -14.39 19.38 -8.25
C SER A 47 -14.42 18.57 -9.55
N THR A 48 -14.90 19.15 -10.64
CA THR A 48 -14.93 18.51 -11.97
C THR A 48 -13.53 18.26 -12.52
N TYR A 49 -12.60 19.22 -12.41
CA TYR A 49 -11.22 18.98 -12.85
C TYR A 49 -10.51 17.94 -12.00
N LEU A 50 -10.75 17.94 -10.69
CA LEU A 50 -10.22 16.92 -9.79
C LEU A 50 -10.78 15.52 -10.13
N LEU A 51 -12.05 15.42 -10.49
CA LEU A 51 -12.67 14.18 -10.94
C LEU A 51 -11.97 13.61 -12.19
N TYR A 52 -11.60 14.46 -13.15
CA TYR A 52 -10.87 14.05 -14.35
C TYR A 52 -9.48 13.52 -14.00
N LEU A 53 -8.73 14.23 -13.15
CA LEU A 53 -7.42 13.80 -12.68
C LEU A 53 -7.52 12.51 -11.85
N ALA A 54 -8.54 12.39 -10.99
CA ALA A 54 -8.81 11.18 -10.21
C ALA A 54 -9.03 9.99 -11.13
N THR A 55 -9.81 10.16 -12.20
CA THR A 55 -10.08 9.09 -13.17
C THR A 55 -8.83 8.64 -13.90
N ILE A 56 -8.03 9.59 -14.42
CA ILE A 56 -6.78 9.27 -15.14
C ILE A 56 -5.80 8.55 -14.20
N SER A 57 -5.64 9.04 -12.97
CA SER A 57 -4.75 8.41 -11.99
C SER A 57 -5.24 7.04 -11.53
N ALA A 58 -6.55 6.83 -11.38
CA ALA A 58 -7.13 5.52 -11.06
C ALA A 58 -6.86 4.50 -12.16
N ILE A 59 -7.00 4.90 -13.44
CA ILE A 59 -6.66 4.04 -14.58
C ILE A 59 -5.17 3.64 -14.53
N ALA A 60 -4.28 4.61 -14.29
CA ALA A 60 -2.84 4.32 -14.16
C ALA A 60 -2.55 3.37 -12.98
N ALA A 61 -3.22 3.55 -11.84
CA ALA A 61 -3.09 2.67 -10.68
C ALA A 61 -3.57 1.24 -10.98
N VAL A 62 -4.72 1.07 -11.65
CA VAL A 62 -5.24 -0.25 -12.05
C VAL A 62 -4.32 -0.94 -13.05
N VAL A 63 -3.82 -0.22 -14.06
CA VAL A 63 -2.90 -0.80 -15.07
C VAL A 63 -1.61 -1.29 -14.40
N THR A 64 -0.99 -0.45 -13.57
CA THR A 64 0.24 -0.82 -12.85
C THR A 64 0.00 -1.94 -11.83
N GLY A 65 -1.15 -1.95 -11.16
CA GLY A 65 -1.52 -3.00 -10.20
C GLY A 65 -1.81 -4.34 -10.88
N TYR A 66 -2.46 -4.32 -12.04
CA TYR A 66 -2.71 -5.51 -12.83
C TYR A 66 -1.39 -6.16 -13.30
N TRP A 67 -0.46 -5.36 -13.83
CA TRP A 67 0.87 -5.87 -14.19
C TRP A 67 1.64 -6.42 -12.99
N ALA A 68 1.53 -5.78 -11.83
CA ALA A 68 2.11 -6.31 -10.60
C ALA A 68 1.48 -7.66 -10.21
N SER A 69 0.16 -7.82 -10.32
CA SER A 69 -0.51 -9.09 -10.00
C SER A 69 -0.11 -10.23 -10.94
N GLU A 70 0.10 -9.97 -12.23
CA GLU A 70 0.52 -11.00 -13.19
C GLU A 70 1.96 -11.49 -12.95
N SER A 71 2.78 -10.69 -12.26
CA SER A 71 4.14 -11.08 -11.90
C SER A 71 4.23 -11.96 -10.65
N LEU A 72 3.11 -12.12 -9.93
CA LEU A 72 3.02 -12.99 -8.75
C LEU A 72 2.75 -14.43 -9.21
N GLY A 73 3.47 -15.39 -8.64
CA GLY A 73 3.14 -16.80 -8.83
C GLY A 73 1.80 -17.14 -8.16
N HIS A 74 1.06 -18.10 -8.71
CA HIS A 74 -0.22 -18.56 -8.13
C HIS A 74 -0.09 -19.08 -6.70
N ASP A 75 1.10 -19.52 -6.29
CA ASP A 75 1.39 -20.01 -4.94
C ASP A 75 1.81 -18.90 -3.95
N ALA A 76 1.75 -17.62 -4.36
CA ALA A 76 2.14 -16.51 -3.50
C ALA A 76 1.21 -16.37 -2.29
N PRO A 77 1.75 -16.14 -1.08
CA PRO A 77 0.94 -15.81 0.10
C PRO A 77 0.03 -14.62 -0.18
N GLY A 78 -1.27 -14.75 0.14
CA GLY A 78 -2.24 -13.68 -0.05
C GLY A 78 -2.80 -13.55 -1.48
N HIS A 79 -2.56 -14.50 -2.38
CA HIS A 79 -3.08 -14.50 -3.76
C HIS A 79 -4.61 -14.25 -3.84
N GLU A 80 -5.40 -14.85 -2.95
CA GLU A 80 -6.85 -14.60 -2.88
C GLU A 80 -7.20 -13.15 -2.52
N PHE A 81 -6.48 -12.56 -1.55
CA PHE A 81 -6.64 -11.16 -1.16
C PHE A 81 -6.23 -10.19 -2.27
N VAL A 82 -5.28 -10.57 -3.12
CA VAL A 82 -4.92 -9.79 -4.32
C VAL A 82 -6.10 -9.70 -5.27
N HIS A 83 -6.80 -10.81 -5.52
CA HIS A 83 -8.00 -10.81 -6.34
C HIS A 83 -9.11 -9.96 -5.73
N GLU A 84 -9.35 -10.09 -4.42
CA GLU A 84 -10.35 -9.28 -3.74
C GLU A 84 -10.07 -7.78 -3.82
N HIS A 85 -8.83 -7.36 -3.56
CA HIS A 85 -8.41 -5.96 -3.70
C HIS A 85 -8.59 -5.48 -5.14
N ARG A 86 -8.10 -6.28 -6.10
CA ARG A 86 -8.15 -5.98 -7.53
C ARG A 86 -9.58 -5.78 -8.02
N ASP A 87 -10.49 -6.68 -7.67
CA ASP A 87 -11.87 -6.64 -8.13
C ASP A 87 -12.62 -5.41 -7.57
N VAL A 88 -12.40 -5.08 -6.29
CA VAL A 88 -12.94 -3.85 -5.69
C VAL A 88 -12.41 -2.61 -6.42
N MET A 89 -11.11 -2.57 -6.73
CA MET A 89 -10.49 -1.43 -7.43
C MET A 89 -10.93 -1.31 -8.89
N PHE A 90 -11.21 -2.43 -9.57
CA PHE A 90 -11.83 -2.41 -10.90
C PHE A 90 -13.24 -1.84 -10.86
N TRP A 91 -14.09 -2.28 -9.92
CA TRP A 91 -15.44 -1.75 -9.76
C TRP A 91 -15.44 -0.26 -9.43
N MET A 92 -14.59 0.14 -8.50
CA MET A 92 -14.40 1.55 -8.13
C MET A 92 -14.00 2.38 -9.36
N THR A 93 -12.98 1.94 -10.11
CA THR A 93 -12.46 2.66 -11.28
C THR A 93 -13.49 2.73 -12.40
N GLY A 94 -14.24 1.64 -12.62
CA GLY A 94 -15.34 1.60 -13.59
C GLY A 94 -16.47 2.58 -13.22
N LEU A 95 -16.86 2.64 -11.95
CA LEU A 95 -17.86 3.58 -11.46
C LEU A 95 -17.38 5.04 -11.54
N LEU A 96 -16.11 5.28 -11.21
CA LEU A 96 -15.47 6.59 -11.35
C LEU A 96 -15.46 7.05 -12.81
N LEU A 97 -15.05 6.18 -13.74
CA LEU A 97 -15.09 6.47 -15.17
C LEU A 97 -16.51 6.75 -15.66
N ALA A 98 -17.49 5.93 -15.28
CA ALA A 98 -18.90 6.14 -15.64
C ALA A 98 -19.44 7.48 -15.10
N THR A 99 -19.01 7.87 -13.90
CA THR A 99 -19.35 9.16 -13.29
C THR A 99 -18.73 10.31 -14.08
N THR A 100 -17.46 10.21 -14.46
CA THR A 100 -16.76 11.19 -15.30
C THR A 100 -17.41 11.36 -16.67
N VAL A 101 -17.73 10.26 -17.34
CA VAL A 101 -18.46 10.28 -18.63
C VAL A 101 -19.84 10.93 -18.45
N SER A 102 -20.55 10.61 -17.37
CA SER A 102 -21.86 11.22 -17.08
C SER A 102 -21.75 12.74 -16.85
N VAL A 103 -20.69 13.20 -16.19
CA VAL A 103 -20.41 14.63 -15.98
C VAL A 103 -20.14 15.34 -17.31
N ILE A 104 -19.36 14.73 -18.20
CA ILE A 104 -19.01 15.33 -19.49
C ILE A 104 -20.23 15.43 -20.42
N PHE A 105 -20.99 14.34 -20.57
CA PHE A 105 -22.00 14.23 -21.63
C PHE A 105 -23.44 14.46 -21.16
N ILE A 106 -23.76 14.10 -19.92
CA ILE A 106 -25.14 14.09 -19.44
C ILE A 106 -25.43 15.32 -18.59
N GLU A 107 -24.49 15.73 -17.74
CA GLU A 107 -24.70 16.86 -16.82
C GLU A 107 -25.06 18.20 -17.49
N PRO A 108 -24.52 18.58 -18.66
CA PRO A 108 -24.93 19.82 -19.34
C PRO A 108 -26.43 19.85 -19.68
N LEU A 109 -27.08 18.68 -19.75
CA LEU A 109 -28.50 18.50 -20.03
C LEU A 109 -29.35 18.49 -18.74
N ARG A 110 -28.73 18.53 -17.55
CA ARG A 110 -29.40 18.37 -16.25
C ARG A 110 -29.75 19.70 -15.60
N SER A 111 -30.93 19.77 -14.99
CA SER A 111 -31.34 20.90 -14.15
C SER A 111 -30.65 20.89 -12.78
N GLY A 112 -30.63 22.04 -12.08
CA GLY A 112 -29.82 22.25 -10.87
C GLY A 112 -29.98 21.18 -9.76
N LYS A 113 -31.18 20.65 -9.52
CA LYS A 113 -31.38 19.56 -8.54
C LYS A 113 -30.72 18.24 -8.98
N LEU A 114 -30.74 17.95 -10.26
CA LEU A 114 -30.21 16.72 -10.84
C LEU A 114 -28.68 16.77 -10.95
N ARG A 115 -28.08 17.96 -11.05
CA ARG A 115 -26.62 18.15 -10.88
C ARG A 115 -26.17 17.80 -9.46
N LYS A 116 -26.94 18.19 -8.44
CA LYS A 116 -26.63 17.87 -7.02
C LYS A 116 -26.63 16.37 -6.70
N LEU A 117 -27.26 15.53 -7.52
CA LEU A 117 -27.24 14.07 -7.31
C LEU A 117 -25.87 13.43 -7.56
N LEU A 118 -24.91 14.16 -8.16
CA LEU A 118 -23.56 13.65 -8.40
C LEU A 118 -22.78 13.35 -7.13
N ILE A 119 -23.20 13.86 -5.99
CA ILE A 119 -22.62 13.50 -4.69
C ILE A 119 -22.85 12.02 -4.34
N LEU A 120 -23.94 11.41 -4.81
CA LEU A 120 -24.27 10.01 -4.50
C LEU A 120 -23.26 9.00 -5.06
N PRO A 121 -22.95 8.98 -6.37
CA PRO A 121 -21.92 8.09 -6.89
C PRO A 121 -20.54 8.41 -6.28
N LEU A 122 -20.22 9.68 -6.00
CA LEU A 122 -18.96 10.04 -5.35
C LEU A 122 -18.84 9.44 -3.94
N LEU A 123 -19.91 9.44 -3.14
CA LEU A 123 -19.92 8.77 -1.83
C LEU A 123 -19.68 7.26 -1.95
N VAL A 124 -20.31 6.61 -2.92
CA VAL A 124 -20.10 5.18 -3.17
C VAL A 124 -18.65 4.91 -3.61
N ILE A 125 -18.11 5.71 -4.53
CA ILE A 125 -16.72 5.61 -4.99
C ILE A 125 -15.75 5.80 -3.81
N SER A 126 -15.97 6.80 -2.96
CA SER A 126 -15.13 7.02 -1.77
C SER A 126 -15.21 5.85 -0.79
N GLY A 127 -16.38 5.25 -0.60
CA GLY A 127 -16.52 4.04 0.22
C GLY A 127 -15.76 2.85 -0.35
N LEU A 128 -15.88 2.59 -1.66
CA LEU A 128 -15.13 1.55 -2.35
C LEU A 128 -13.62 1.80 -2.31
N LEU A 129 -13.19 3.05 -2.44
CA LEU A 129 -11.79 3.45 -2.34
C LEU A 129 -11.21 3.16 -0.96
N VAL A 130 -11.93 3.50 0.11
CA VAL A 130 -11.50 3.20 1.49
C VAL A 130 -11.41 1.68 1.69
N ASN A 131 -12.40 0.91 1.24
CA ASN A 131 -12.38 -0.55 1.33
C ASN A 131 -11.21 -1.15 0.52
N GLY A 132 -10.96 -0.66 -0.69
CA GLY A 132 -9.84 -1.10 -1.51
C GLY A 132 -8.48 -0.75 -0.88
N ALA A 133 -8.36 0.44 -0.30
CA ALA A 133 -7.14 0.87 0.39
C ALA A 133 -6.86 0.02 1.65
N ASP A 134 -7.90 -0.33 2.41
CA ASP A 134 -7.81 -1.23 3.57
C ASP A 134 -7.29 -2.62 3.17
N LYS A 135 -7.91 -3.23 2.15
CA LYS A 135 -7.43 -4.50 1.57
C LYS A 135 -6.00 -4.41 1.04
N GLY A 136 -5.64 -3.28 0.42
CA GLY A 136 -4.27 -3.02 -0.01
C GLY A 136 -3.29 -2.93 1.16
N GLY A 137 -3.72 -2.36 2.28
CA GLY A 137 -2.98 -2.33 3.53
C GLY A 137 -2.71 -3.74 4.06
N VAL A 138 -3.72 -4.61 4.10
CA VAL A 138 -3.56 -6.03 4.50
C VAL A 138 -2.51 -6.73 3.65
N LEU A 139 -2.53 -6.55 2.33
CA LEU A 139 -1.52 -7.13 1.43
C LEU A 139 -0.09 -6.70 1.78
N VAL A 140 0.11 -5.42 2.14
CA VAL A 140 1.44 -4.90 2.47
C VAL A 140 1.87 -5.30 3.87
N TYR A 141 1.00 -5.15 4.87
CA TYR A 141 1.35 -5.30 6.28
C TYR A 141 1.28 -6.74 6.79
N GLU A 142 0.35 -7.55 6.29
CA GLU A 142 0.22 -8.97 6.71
C GLU A 142 0.96 -9.92 5.77
N TYR A 143 0.92 -9.66 4.46
CA TYR A 143 1.50 -10.54 3.45
C TYR A 143 2.84 -10.06 2.88
N GLY A 144 3.35 -8.91 3.35
CA GLY A 144 4.67 -8.39 2.94
C GLY A 144 4.78 -8.04 1.46
N MET A 145 3.66 -7.81 0.77
CA MET A 145 3.64 -7.55 -0.66
C MET A 145 4.36 -6.23 -1.00
N GLY A 146 5.36 -6.31 -1.88
CA GLY A 146 6.16 -5.15 -2.29
C GLY A 146 7.31 -4.79 -1.34
N VAL A 147 7.58 -5.61 -0.32
CA VAL A 147 8.73 -5.48 0.58
C VAL A 147 9.81 -6.47 0.19
N ASN A 148 11.07 -6.03 0.22
CA ASN A 148 12.19 -6.91 -0.08
C ASN A 148 12.45 -7.86 1.13
N MET A 149 11.94 -9.08 1.05
CA MET A 149 12.09 -10.15 2.05
C MET A 149 13.55 -10.47 2.44
N LYS A 150 14.53 -9.97 1.65
CA LYS A 150 15.96 -10.09 1.97
C LYS A 150 16.34 -9.42 3.31
N MET A 151 15.52 -8.50 3.83
CA MET A 151 15.71 -7.93 5.17
C MET A 151 15.25 -8.87 6.31
N GLU A 152 14.22 -9.70 6.12
CA GLU A 152 13.80 -10.69 7.14
C GLU A 152 14.85 -11.79 7.34
N GLN A 153 15.52 -12.21 6.27
CA GLN A 153 16.58 -13.22 6.38
C GLN A 153 17.83 -12.71 7.11
N HIS A 154 18.02 -11.39 7.24
CA HIS A 154 19.16 -10.82 7.94
C HIS A 154 19.00 -10.85 9.47
N ASP A 155 17.76 -10.80 9.98
CA ASP A 155 17.47 -11.00 11.41
C ASP A 155 17.36 -12.48 11.81
N ALA A 156 16.93 -13.35 10.89
CA ALA A 156 16.89 -14.80 11.12
C ALA A 156 18.28 -15.48 11.05
N THR A 157 19.32 -14.75 10.63
CA THR A 157 20.70 -15.26 10.51
C THR A 157 21.66 -14.55 11.48
N GLN A 158 21.21 -14.21 12.69
CA GLN A 158 22.17 -14.07 13.78
C GLN A 158 22.59 -15.48 14.22
N PRO A 159 23.87 -15.87 14.11
CA PRO A 159 24.32 -17.17 14.59
C PRO A 159 24.04 -17.25 16.08
N GLU A 160 23.45 -18.36 16.51
CA GLU A 160 23.46 -18.79 17.91
C GLU A 160 24.79 -18.37 18.54
N LEU A 161 24.71 -17.53 19.57
CA LEU A 161 25.80 -17.29 20.50
C LEU A 161 26.38 -18.65 20.92
N GLN A 162 27.47 -19.01 20.25
CA GLN A 162 28.60 -19.77 20.73
C GLN A 162 28.25 -20.57 21.99
N LYS A 163 27.70 -21.78 21.81
CA LYS A 163 27.83 -22.84 22.82
C LYS A 163 29.33 -23.06 22.98
N ALA A 164 29.91 -22.35 23.94
CA ALA A 164 31.28 -22.53 24.39
C ALA A 164 31.41 -23.98 24.86
N LYS A 165 31.98 -24.80 23.98
CA LYS A 165 32.59 -26.07 24.33
C LYS A 165 33.66 -25.74 25.37
N PRO A 166 33.64 -26.28 26.61
CA PRO A 166 34.77 -26.08 27.50
C PRO A 166 35.92 -26.89 26.93
N ASP A 167 36.89 -26.18 26.37
CA ASP A 167 38.18 -26.73 25.96
C ASP A 167 38.96 -27.10 27.21
N LYS A 168 39.57 -28.28 27.18
CA LYS A 168 40.39 -28.79 28.27
C LYS A 168 41.72 -28.05 28.21
N GLN A 169 42.06 -27.30 29.25
CA GLN A 169 43.45 -27.04 29.61
C GLN A 169 43.58 -26.62 31.09
N ASP A 170 44.04 -27.59 31.87
CA ASP A 170 45.12 -27.46 32.86
C ASP A 170 45.00 -26.38 33.94
N ALA A 171 44.39 -26.76 35.06
CA ALA A 171 44.72 -26.20 36.36
C ALA A 171 44.96 -27.34 37.36
N ASN A 172 46.22 -27.49 37.75
CA ASN A 172 46.71 -28.38 38.78
C ASN A 172 45.85 -28.33 40.05
N THR A 173 45.44 -29.50 40.53
CA THR A 173 45.11 -29.69 41.94
C THR A 173 45.64 -31.06 42.37
N HIS A 174 46.86 -31.09 42.89
CA HIS A 174 47.36 -32.23 43.65
C HIS A 174 47.09 -31.96 45.14
N ILE A 175 46.21 -32.77 45.73
CA ILE A 175 46.02 -32.86 47.17
C ILE A 175 47.11 -33.78 47.71
N HIS A 176 48.02 -33.27 48.54
CA HIS A 176 48.88 -34.09 49.37
C HIS A 176 48.16 -34.39 50.69
N SER A 177 47.88 -35.66 50.93
CA SER A 177 47.56 -36.20 52.27
C SER A 177 48.77 -36.95 52.81
N ASP A 178 49.91 -36.26 52.94
CA ASP A 178 50.92 -36.68 53.91
C ASP A 178 51.76 -35.48 54.33
N GLY A 179 51.84 -35.25 55.64
CA GLY A 179 52.51 -34.10 56.22
C GLY A 179 54.02 -34.29 56.18
N LYS A 180 54.72 -33.43 55.44
CA LYS A 180 56.11 -32.99 55.70
C LYS A 180 56.50 -31.86 54.74
N GLU A 181 56.90 -30.73 55.31
CA GLU A 181 57.54 -29.62 54.60
C GLU A 181 59.00 -29.96 54.29
N HIS A 182 59.45 -29.77 53.05
CA HIS A 182 60.86 -29.43 52.80
C HIS A 182 60.99 -28.42 51.65
N LYS A 183 61.73 -27.36 51.97
CA LYS A 183 62.15 -26.25 51.13
C LYS A 183 63.50 -26.58 50.51
N HIS A 184 63.69 -26.36 49.22
CA HIS A 184 64.89 -25.78 48.61
C HIS A 184 64.60 -25.33 47.19
#